data_AF-A0AA95FRN5-F1
#
_entry.id   AF-A0AA95FRN5-F1
#
_cell.length_a   1.000
_cell.length_b   1.000
_cell.length_c   1.000
_cell.angle_alpha   90.00
_cell.angle_beta   90.00
_cell.angle_gamma   90.00
#
_symmetry.space_group_name_H-M   'P 1'
#
loop_
_entity.id
_entity.type
_entity.pdbx_description
1 polymer ?
#
loop_
_entity_poly.entity_id
_entity_poly.type
_entity_poly.pdbx_seq_one_letter_code
_entity_poly.pdbx_strand_id
1 'polypeptide(L)'
;MRIEICPESPMFGGGGTLALVGDFLLDGLPEVGEGLQLIEVELLLRSRPQAGYPVGEDSISEADMAALVAAVTEGQGITRDHPDWDRSHEERRAKGPRLTFRRAAGRASVRIVSALSERDVFGDGQSRLEVEPEIFATAAREIVAALADLSRRMKSDDPFDASTFLAHLSTRLEHLPQTQDELRATLAPLQEAAQQRWRSMGPWEVLDVDWTLFAPGTKERLNDPFFFDPADNEAPHGNDAGADLLVEYLEQRPADGWAFLHEQIRDDGYGSVEAMVGDADGDGRELVIATAFAELMVRGKTSDRIVALALEALDRRERDAPSPRNEQLRQALREAAPSPGVAG
;
A
#
# COMPACT_ATOMS: atom_id res chain seq x y z
N MET A 1 6.03 17.61 7.89
CA MET A 1 6.81 16.54 7.24
C MET A 1 6.46 15.20 7.87
N ARG A 2 6.51 14.09 7.12
CA ARG A 2 6.38 12.71 7.61
C ARG A 2 7.48 11.82 7.02
N ILE A 3 7.87 10.77 7.76
CA ILE A 3 8.66 9.63 7.26
C ILE A 3 7.78 8.40 7.45
N GLU A 4 7.35 7.80 6.34
CA GLU A 4 6.53 6.58 6.34
C GLU A 4 7.41 5.41 6.02
N ILE A 5 7.31 4.35 6.82
CA ILE A 5 8.19 3.18 6.72
C ILE A 5 7.31 1.98 6.39
N CYS A 6 7.60 1.38 5.24
CA CYS A 6 6.97 0.20 4.70
C CYS A 6 8.02 -0.92 4.69
N PRO A 7 8.07 -1.75 5.74
CA PRO A 7 8.83 -2.98 5.70
C PRO A 7 8.20 -3.91 4.66
N GLU A 8 9.04 -4.46 3.80
CA GLU A 8 8.61 -5.39 2.76
C GLU A 8 9.39 -6.69 2.84
N SER A 9 8.65 -7.78 2.73
CA SER A 9 9.17 -9.14 2.67
C SER A 9 8.33 -9.95 1.67
N PRO A 10 8.77 -11.15 1.30
CA PRO A 10 7.99 -12.02 0.43
C PRO A 10 6.65 -12.45 1.04
N MET A 11 6.55 -12.52 2.39
CA MET A 11 5.35 -13.02 3.07
C MET A 11 4.46 -11.91 3.63
N PHE A 12 5.04 -10.77 3.97
CA PHE A 12 4.34 -9.64 4.59
C PHE A 12 4.74 -8.33 3.94
N GLY A 13 3.74 -7.51 3.67
CA GLY A 13 3.90 -6.11 3.28
C GLY A 13 3.00 -5.23 4.15
N GLY A 14 3.40 -3.97 4.32
CA GLY A 14 2.59 -2.97 5.01
C GLY A 14 3.08 -2.57 6.39
N GLY A 15 2.49 -1.48 6.89
CA GLY A 15 2.91 -0.80 8.12
C GLY A 15 2.99 -1.73 9.33
N GLY A 16 3.99 -1.51 10.18
CA GLY A 16 4.25 -2.33 11.35
C GLY A 16 4.84 -1.53 12.51
N THR A 17 5.40 -2.24 13.50
CA THR A 17 6.01 -1.66 14.70
C THR A 17 7.13 -0.65 14.40
N LEU A 18 7.71 -0.70 13.19
CA LEU A 18 8.74 0.24 12.73
C LEU A 18 8.20 1.60 12.27
N ALA A 19 6.87 1.78 12.10
CA ALA A 19 6.31 3.07 11.67
C ALA A 19 6.75 4.25 12.57
N LEU A 20 6.91 3.98 13.88
CA LEU A 20 7.32 4.99 14.86
C LEU A 20 8.80 5.39 14.79
N VAL A 21 9.64 4.68 14.03
CA VAL A 21 11.01 5.12 13.76
C VAL A 21 11.00 6.46 13.02
N GLY A 22 10.05 6.66 12.10
CA GLY A 22 9.88 7.92 11.38
C GLY A 22 9.52 9.07 12.33
N ASP A 23 8.54 8.87 13.21
CA ASP A 23 8.16 9.86 14.21
C ASP A 23 9.31 10.16 15.19
N PHE A 24 10.05 9.14 15.63
CA PHE A 24 11.23 9.32 16.50
C PHE A 24 12.32 10.16 15.83
N LEU A 25 12.55 9.96 14.53
CA LEU A 25 13.56 10.69 13.77
C LEU A 25 13.15 12.15 13.49
N LEU A 26 11.84 12.45 13.49
CA LEU A 26 11.30 13.79 13.26
C LEU A 26 10.98 14.55 14.56
N ASP A 27 11.04 13.89 15.71
CA ASP A 27 10.72 14.47 17.01
C ASP A 27 11.67 15.63 17.37
N GLY A 28 11.10 16.84 17.46
CA GLY A 28 11.83 18.08 17.70
C GLY A 28 12.55 18.65 16.47
N LEU A 29 12.20 18.21 15.25
CA LEU A 29 12.77 18.74 14.01
C LEU A 29 12.51 20.27 13.89
N PRO A 30 13.54 21.11 13.72
CA PRO A 30 13.35 22.54 13.46
C PRO A 30 12.67 22.80 12.11
N GLU A 31 12.23 24.03 11.87
CA GLU A 31 11.69 24.42 10.57
C GLU A 31 12.77 24.27 9.48
N VAL A 32 12.54 23.34 8.56
CA VAL A 32 13.45 23.01 7.45
C VAL A 32 12.84 23.35 6.09
N GLY A 33 11.73 24.10 6.05
CA GLY A 33 11.02 24.47 4.83
C GLY A 33 9.99 23.44 4.34
N GLU A 34 9.23 23.80 3.32
CA GLU A 34 8.06 23.04 2.82
C GLU A 34 8.35 22.21 1.56
N GLY A 35 9.58 22.28 1.01
CA GLY A 35 9.97 21.61 -0.24
C GLY A 35 10.02 20.08 -0.16
N LEU A 36 10.00 19.51 1.05
CA LEU A 36 9.89 18.07 1.29
C LEU A 36 8.87 17.83 2.41
N GLN A 37 7.78 17.17 2.06
CA GLN A 37 6.64 16.95 2.94
C GLN A 37 6.53 15.48 3.38
N LEU A 38 6.94 14.54 2.54
CA LEU A 38 6.86 13.11 2.80
C LEU A 38 8.13 12.39 2.33
N ILE A 39 8.64 11.51 3.18
CA ILE A 39 9.68 10.53 2.84
C ILE A 39 9.04 9.13 2.95
N GLU A 40 8.92 8.43 1.83
CA GLU A 40 8.48 7.03 1.78
C GLU A 40 9.72 6.14 1.86
N VAL A 41 9.76 5.26 2.85
CA VAL A 41 10.86 4.31 3.07
C VAL A 41 10.37 2.90 2.78
N GLU A 42 10.85 2.34 1.69
CA GLU A 42 10.73 0.93 1.33
C GLU A 42 11.90 0.17 1.98
N LEU A 43 11.63 -0.53 3.08
CA LEU A 43 12.62 -1.28 3.85
C LEU A 43 12.57 -2.76 3.44
N LEU A 44 13.38 -3.14 2.46
CA LEU A 44 13.45 -4.51 1.96
C LEU A 44 14.11 -5.39 3.02
N LEU A 45 13.36 -6.30 3.64
CA LEU A 45 13.83 -7.21 4.68
C LEU A 45 14.48 -8.45 4.07
N ARG A 46 15.24 -9.20 4.87
CA ARG A 46 15.77 -10.51 4.49
C ARG A 46 14.69 -11.58 4.73
N SER A 47 14.46 -12.47 3.77
CA SER A 47 13.51 -13.59 3.92
C SER A 47 13.94 -14.61 4.98
N ARG A 48 15.25 -14.65 5.29
CA ARG A 48 15.83 -15.57 6.28
C ARG A 48 16.38 -14.83 7.50
N PRO A 49 16.08 -15.29 8.73
CA PRO A 49 16.68 -14.74 9.93
C PRO A 49 18.19 -14.95 9.94
N GLN A 50 18.91 -14.04 10.62
CA GLN A 50 20.38 -14.07 10.68
C GLN A 50 20.92 -15.17 11.61
N ALA A 51 20.09 -15.77 12.47
CA ALA A 51 20.44 -16.86 13.38
C ALA A 51 19.39 -17.98 13.38
N GLY A 52 19.83 -19.22 13.62
CA GLY A 52 18.97 -20.39 13.71
C GLY A 52 18.08 -20.31 14.94
N TYR A 53 16.84 -19.87 14.75
CA TYR A 53 15.83 -19.85 15.80
C TYR A 53 15.22 -21.24 15.97
N PRO A 54 14.91 -21.67 17.20
CA PRO A 54 14.09 -22.85 17.42
C PRO A 54 12.70 -22.61 16.81
N VAL A 55 12.28 -23.56 15.97
CA VAL A 55 10.92 -23.62 15.45
C VAL A 55 10.00 -23.96 16.63
N GLY A 56 9.01 -23.12 16.91
CA GLY A 56 8.06 -23.37 18.00
C GLY A 56 7.29 -24.67 17.75
N GLU A 57 7.08 -25.46 18.81
CA GLU A 57 6.42 -26.78 18.74
C GLU A 57 4.99 -26.74 18.16
N ASP A 58 4.34 -25.57 18.19
CA ASP A 58 2.96 -25.36 17.72
C ASP A 58 2.85 -24.83 16.27
N SER A 59 3.95 -24.71 15.54
CA SER A 59 3.88 -24.37 14.12
C SER A 59 3.45 -25.59 13.29
N ILE A 60 2.49 -25.40 12.37
CA ILE A 60 2.19 -26.39 11.33
C ILE A 60 3.52 -26.74 10.67
N SER A 61 3.83 -28.04 10.61
CA SER A 61 5.08 -28.46 9.99
C SER A 61 5.10 -28.00 8.54
N GLU A 62 6.27 -27.65 8.02
CA GLU A 62 6.41 -27.21 6.63
C GLU A 62 5.84 -28.24 5.63
N ALA A 63 5.93 -29.53 5.99
CA ALA A 63 5.31 -30.62 5.25
C ALA A 63 3.77 -30.59 5.28
N ASP A 64 3.16 -30.34 6.44
CA ASP A 64 1.71 -30.21 6.58
C ASP A 64 1.20 -28.97 5.85
N MET A 65 1.96 -27.87 5.89
CA MET A 65 1.63 -26.65 5.16
C MET A 65 1.72 -26.88 3.65
N ALA A 66 2.78 -27.52 3.17
CA ALA A 66 2.91 -27.90 1.76
C ALA A 66 1.79 -28.84 1.32
N ALA A 67 1.39 -29.80 2.16
CA ALA A 67 0.27 -30.71 1.88
C ALA A 67 -1.06 -29.96 1.80
N LEU A 68 -1.31 -28.98 2.70
CA LEU A 68 -2.52 -28.16 2.65
C LEU A 68 -2.55 -27.28 1.41
N VAL A 69 -1.44 -26.59 1.08
CA VAL A 69 -1.33 -25.78 -0.15
C VAL A 69 -1.58 -26.67 -1.37
N ALA A 70 -0.94 -27.83 -1.46
CA ALA A 70 -1.15 -28.76 -2.57
C ALA A 70 -2.60 -29.25 -2.66
N ALA A 71 -3.28 -29.48 -1.53
CA ALA A 71 -4.68 -29.90 -1.52
C ALA A 71 -5.62 -28.77 -1.98
N VAL A 72 -5.37 -27.52 -1.58
CA VAL A 72 -6.19 -26.36 -1.94
C VAL A 72 -5.98 -25.92 -3.38
N THR A 73 -4.75 -26.05 -3.88
CA THR A 73 -4.34 -25.54 -5.21
C THR A 73 -4.21 -26.64 -6.27
N GLU A 74 -4.67 -27.85 -5.97
CA GLU A 74 -4.53 -29.04 -6.83
C GLU A 74 -3.07 -29.30 -7.28
N GLY A 75 -2.11 -28.93 -6.42
CA GLY A 75 -0.67 -29.09 -6.65
C GLY A 75 -0.01 -27.97 -7.44
N GLN A 76 -0.71 -26.88 -7.79
CA GLN A 76 -0.13 -25.71 -8.47
C GLN A 76 0.37 -24.61 -7.53
N GLY A 77 0.06 -24.71 -6.25
CA GLY A 77 0.43 -23.72 -5.26
C GLY A 77 1.93 -23.62 -5.07
N ILE A 78 2.42 -22.39 -5.12
CA ILE A 78 3.81 -22.05 -4.82
C ILE A 78 3.93 -22.04 -3.30
N THR A 79 4.72 -22.97 -2.74
CA THR A 79 5.07 -22.97 -1.32
C THR A 79 6.31 -22.11 -1.07
N ARG A 80 6.62 -21.84 0.20
CA ARG A 80 7.82 -21.08 0.63
C ARG A 80 9.14 -21.63 0.06
N ASP A 81 9.20 -22.94 -0.19
CA ASP A 81 10.37 -23.62 -0.75
C ASP A 81 10.48 -23.48 -2.28
N HIS A 82 9.45 -22.96 -2.94
CA HIS A 82 9.49 -22.78 -4.38
C HIS A 82 10.52 -21.70 -4.75
N PRO A 83 11.41 -21.95 -5.74
CA PRO A 83 12.50 -21.02 -6.10
C PRO A 83 12.02 -19.64 -6.59
N ASP A 84 10.74 -19.51 -6.91
CA ASP A 84 10.14 -18.29 -7.44
C ASP A 84 9.44 -17.47 -6.35
N TRP A 85 9.19 -18.05 -5.18
CA TRP A 85 8.49 -17.42 -4.05
C TRP A 85 9.19 -16.11 -3.64
N ASP A 86 10.51 -16.18 -3.41
CA ASP A 86 11.32 -15.01 -3.01
C ASP A 86 11.88 -14.23 -4.20
N ARG A 87 11.68 -14.69 -5.46
CA ARG A 87 12.45 -14.19 -6.60
C ARG A 87 12.25 -12.70 -6.84
N SER A 88 10.99 -12.24 -6.91
CA SER A 88 10.69 -10.82 -7.15
C SER A 88 11.29 -9.92 -6.06
N HIS A 89 11.19 -10.34 -4.80
CA HIS A 89 11.74 -9.63 -3.65
C HIS A 89 13.27 -9.59 -3.69
N GLU A 90 13.93 -10.72 -3.91
CA GLU A 90 15.39 -10.79 -3.98
C GLU A 90 15.95 -10.08 -5.22
N GLU A 91 15.24 -10.08 -6.35
CA GLU A 91 15.57 -9.25 -7.50
C GLU A 91 15.52 -7.75 -7.17
N ARG A 92 14.53 -7.31 -6.37
CA ARG A 92 14.46 -5.92 -5.88
C ARG A 92 15.60 -5.61 -4.92
N ARG A 93 15.92 -6.52 -3.99
CA ARG A 93 17.08 -6.39 -3.09
C ARG A 93 18.40 -6.30 -3.87
N ALA A 94 18.56 -7.12 -4.90
CA ALA A 94 19.76 -7.13 -5.75
C ALA A 94 19.96 -5.83 -6.53
N LYS A 95 18.88 -5.08 -6.84
CA LYS A 95 18.97 -3.74 -7.44
C LYS A 95 19.59 -2.70 -6.50
N GLY A 96 19.69 -2.99 -5.20
CA GLY A 96 20.36 -2.15 -4.23
C GLY A 96 19.54 -0.95 -3.72
N PRO A 97 20.15 -0.13 -2.85
CA PRO A 97 19.49 1.05 -2.28
C PRO A 97 19.25 2.11 -3.36
N ARG A 98 18.17 2.87 -3.23
CA ARG A 98 17.80 3.93 -4.18
C ARG A 98 17.14 5.09 -3.45
N LEU A 99 17.53 6.32 -3.79
CA LEU A 99 16.84 7.53 -3.33
C LEU A 99 16.40 8.36 -4.53
N THR A 100 15.10 8.68 -4.58
CA THR A 100 14.49 9.49 -5.63
C THR A 100 13.75 10.67 -4.99
N PHE A 101 14.03 11.90 -5.43
CA PHE A 101 13.29 13.09 -4.98
C PHE A 101 12.38 13.61 -6.09
N ARG A 102 11.07 13.64 -5.82
CA ARG A 102 10.02 14.14 -6.69
C ARG A 102 9.60 15.54 -6.23
N ARG A 103 10.37 16.54 -6.66
CA ARG A 103 10.18 17.97 -6.31
C ARG A 103 8.75 18.47 -6.44
N ALA A 104 8.07 18.18 -7.55
CA ALA A 104 6.71 18.65 -7.80
C ALA A 104 5.67 18.10 -6.81
N ALA A 105 5.95 16.93 -6.23
CA ALA A 105 5.10 16.32 -5.20
C ALA A 105 5.58 16.65 -3.78
N GLY A 106 6.77 17.25 -3.61
CA GLY A 106 7.40 17.39 -2.29
C GLY A 106 7.66 16.03 -1.63
N ARG A 107 7.96 14.97 -2.40
CA ARG A 107 8.12 13.59 -1.91
C ARG A 107 9.51 13.05 -2.19
N ALA A 108 10.08 12.29 -1.26
CA ALA A 108 11.27 11.47 -1.48
C ALA A 108 10.92 9.99 -1.26
N SER A 109 11.28 9.13 -2.20
CA SER A 109 11.13 7.68 -2.04
C SER A 109 12.52 7.04 -1.87
N VAL A 110 12.68 6.25 -0.81
CA VAL A 110 13.93 5.65 -0.36
C VAL A 110 13.77 4.15 -0.27
N ARG A 111 14.51 3.41 -1.10
CA ARG A 111 14.66 1.97 -0.98
C ARG A 111 15.91 1.64 -0.20
N ILE A 112 15.75 0.81 0.82
CA ILE A 112 16.81 0.34 1.70
C ILE A 112 16.87 -1.18 1.60
N VAL A 113 18.06 -1.72 1.32
CA VAL A 113 18.31 -3.16 1.47
C VAL A 113 18.70 -3.40 2.91
N SER A 114 17.71 -3.74 3.73
CA SER A 114 17.90 -3.87 5.18
C SER A 114 18.71 -5.11 5.54
N ALA A 115 19.48 -4.99 6.63
CA ALA A 115 20.07 -6.10 7.34
C ALA A 115 19.03 -6.86 8.19
N LEU A 116 17.92 -6.20 8.56
CA LEU A 116 16.83 -6.81 9.30
C LEU A 116 16.16 -7.90 8.48
N SER A 117 15.75 -8.96 9.16
CA SER A 117 14.94 -10.03 8.59
C SER A 117 13.46 -9.79 8.82
N GLU A 118 12.65 -10.48 8.03
CA GLU A 118 11.21 -10.53 8.20
C GLU A 118 10.80 -10.87 9.63
N ARG A 119 11.46 -11.86 10.24
CA ARG A 119 11.18 -12.29 11.61
C ARG A 119 11.54 -11.24 12.66
N ASP A 120 12.57 -10.43 12.42
CA ASP A 120 12.93 -9.34 13.33
C ASP A 120 11.78 -8.32 13.41
N VAL A 121 11.17 -8.02 12.26
CA VAL A 121 10.14 -6.98 12.14
C VAL A 121 8.73 -7.48 12.48
N PHE A 122 8.33 -8.64 11.95
CA PHE A 122 6.98 -9.16 12.05
C PHE A 122 6.81 -10.26 13.11
N GLY A 123 7.91 -10.75 13.70
CA GLY A 123 7.87 -11.85 14.66
C GLY A 123 7.54 -13.20 14.02
N ASP A 124 7.05 -14.14 14.84
CA ASP A 124 6.63 -15.49 14.43
C ASP A 124 5.10 -15.69 14.49
N GLY A 125 4.34 -14.61 14.30
CA GLY A 125 2.88 -14.65 14.15
C GLY A 125 2.08 -14.73 15.46
N GLN A 126 2.69 -15.01 16.62
CA GLN A 126 1.97 -15.07 17.90
C GLN A 126 2.49 -14.14 19.00
N SER A 127 3.74 -13.66 18.95
CA SER A 127 4.37 -13.16 20.19
C SER A 127 5.12 -11.82 20.18
N ARG A 128 4.96 -10.93 19.19
CA ARG A 128 5.54 -9.57 19.33
C ARG A 128 4.61 -8.43 18.93
N LEU A 129 3.87 -7.95 19.94
CA LEU A 129 3.27 -6.61 19.94
C LEU A 129 4.33 -5.50 20.12
N GLU A 130 5.58 -5.84 20.44
CA GLU A 130 6.64 -4.87 20.74
C GLU A 130 7.91 -5.11 19.91
N VAL A 131 8.43 -4.04 19.32
CA VAL A 131 9.76 -4.02 18.67
C VAL A 131 10.86 -4.03 19.71
N GLU A 132 11.97 -4.70 19.43
CA GLU A 132 13.16 -4.69 20.30
C GLU A 132 14.02 -3.45 20.06
N PRO A 133 14.76 -2.95 21.06
CA PRO A 133 15.53 -1.70 20.93
C PRO A 133 16.61 -1.80 19.86
N GLU A 134 17.25 -2.96 19.71
CA GLU A 134 18.28 -3.19 18.68
C GLU A 134 17.72 -3.16 17.25
N ILE A 135 16.51 -3.72 17.06
CA ILE A 135 15.81 -3.72 15.77
C ILE A 135 15.41 -2.29 15.40
N PHE A 136 14.83 -1.57 16.37
CA PHE A 136 14.47 -0.16 16.23
C PHE A 136 15.70 0.71 15.88
N ALA A 137 16.80 0.53 16.62
CA ALA A 137 18.05 1.25 16.40
C ALA A 137 18.68 0.93 15.03
N THR A 138 18.60 -0.31 14.57
CA THR A 138 19.11 -0.71 13.26
C THR A 138 18.31 -0.04 12.15
N ALA A 139 16.98 -0.12 12.20
CA ALA A 139 16.12 0.55 11.22
C ALA A 139 16.39 2.07 11.17
N ALA A 140 16.48 2.73 12.33
CA ALA A 140 16.76 4.17 12.41
C ALA A 140 18.10 4.53 11.73
N ARG A 141 19.17 3.77 12.02
CA ARG A 141 20.48 4.01 11.41
C ARG A 141 20.48 3.78 9.90
N GLU A 142 19.81 2.73 9.43
CA GLU A 142 19.70 2.45 7.99
C GLU A 142 18.96 3.57 7.25
N ILE A 143 17.88 4.10 7.84
CA ILE A 143 17.11 5.23 7.29
C ILE A 143 17.98 6.48 7.20
N VAL A 144 18.66 6.86 8.28
CA VAL A 144 19.52 8.05 8.29
C VAL A 144 20.68 7.89 7.30
N ALA A 145 21.28 6.70 7.21
CA ALA A 145 22.34 6.43 6.23
C ALA A 145 21.83 6.55 4.78
N ALA A 146 20.63 6.02 4.48
CA ALA A 146 20.03 6.12 3.16
C ALA A 146 19.66 7.56 2.77
N LEU A 147 19.28 8.38 3.76
CA LEU A 147 18.95 9.79 3.57
C LEU A 147 20.18 10.70 3.44
N ALA A 148 21.39 10.24 3.77
CA ALA A 148 22.61 11.06 3.71
C ALA A 148 22.87 11.68 2.33
N ASP A 149 22.41 11.02 1.26
CA ASP A 149 22.53 11.49 -0.13
C ASP A 149 21.40 12.45 -0.57
N LEU A 150 20.43 12.75 0.29
CA LEU A 150 19.28 13.60 -0.03
C LEU A 150 19.73 14.98 -0.54
N SER A 151 20.72 15.59 0.13
CA SER A 151 21.27 16.90 -0.26
C SER A 151 21.79 16.95 -1.70
N ARG A 152 22.29 15.81 -2.24
CA ARG A 152 22.77 15.70 -3.62
C ARG A 152 21.64 15.60 -4.65
N ARG A 153 20.43 15.23 -4.22
CA ARG A 153 19.24 15.14 -5.08
C ARG A 153 18.43 16.43 -5.13
N MET A 154 18.69 17.33 -4.19
CA MET A 154 18.03 18.62 -4.09
C MET A 154 18.89 19.70 -4.76
N LYS A 155 18.22 20.68 -5.34
CA LYS A 155 18.86 21.88 -5.87
C LYS A 155 19.02 22.90 -4.76
N SER A 156 19.93 23.85 -4.92
CA SER A 156 20.15 24.94 -3.97
C SER A 156 18.97 25.90 -3.84
N ASP A 157 18.05 25.92 -4.81
CA ASP A 157 16.84 26.75 -4.83
C ASP A 157 15.59 25.98 -4.37
N ASP A 158 15.72 24.71 -3.98
CA ASP A 158 14.62 23.99 -3.35
C ASP A 158 14.30 24.61 -1.99
N PRO A 159 13.01 24.83 -1.64
CA PRO A 159 12.61 25.46 -0.38
C PRO A 159 12.71 24.46 0.78
N PHE A 160 13.89 23.88 0.96
CA PHE A 160 14.16 22.85 1.95
C PHE A 160 15.62 22.87 2.43
N ASP A 161 15.84 23.00 3.73
CA ASP A 161 17.16 22.95 4.35
C ASP A 161 17.59 21.52 4.67
N ALA A 162 18.11 20.84 3.64
CA ALA A 162 18.61 19.48 3.76
C ALA A 162 19.77 19.36 4.76
N SER A 163 20.56 20.41 4.97
CA SER A 163 21.69 20.37 5.91
C SER A 163 21.19 20.31 7.35
N THR A 164 20.27 21.20 7.71
CA THR A 164 19.67 21.22 9.05
C THR A 164 18.87 19.93 9.32
N PHE A 165 18.14 19.44 8.32
CA PHE A 165 17.43 18.17 8.41
C PHE A 165 18.36 16.99 8.73
N LEU A 166 19.43 16.79 7.94
CA LEU A 166 20.35 15.67 8.14
C LEU A 166 21.17 15.78 9.44
N ALA A 167 21.50 16.99 9.86
CA ALA A 167 22.12 17.23 11.16
C ALA A 167 21.19 16.81 12.31
N HIS A 168 19.90 17.19 12.25
CA HIS A 168 18.92 16.77 13.24
C HIS A 168 18.79 15.25 13.32
N LEU A 169 18.64 14.58 12.17
CA LEU A 169 18.55 13.10 12.12
C LEU A 169 19.76 12.43 12.79
N SER A 170 20.96 12.96 12.54
CA SER A 170 22.20 12.44 13.13
C SER A 170 22.19 12.58 14.65
N THR A 171 21.75 13.74 15.17
CA THR A 171 21.59 13.97 16.62
C THR A 171 20.55 13.02 17.25
N ARG A 172 19.47 12.69 16.54
CA ARG A 172 18.47 11.72 17.04
C ARG A 172 19.08 10.32 17.23
N LEU A 173 20.03 9.91 16.39
CA LEU A 173 20.71 8.62 16.55
C LEU A 173 21.54 8.52 17.85
N GLU A 174 22.01 9.64 18.39
CA GLU A 174 22.71 9.68 19.68
C GLU A 174 21.79 9.38 20.87
N HIS A 175 20.47 9.50 20.67
CA HIS A 175 19.43 9.33 21.68
C HIS A 175 18.60 8.05 21.48
N LEU A 176 19.14 7.07 20.76
CA LEU A 176 18.47 5.79 20.56
C LEU A 176 18.28 5.06 21.90
N PRO A 177 17.07 4.51 22.16
CA PRO A 177 16.83 3.73 23.37
C PRO A 177 17.67 2.46 23.37
N GLN A 178 18.27 2.13 24.52
CA GLN A 178 19.14 0.97 24.70
C GLN A 178 18.44 -0.18 25.42
N THR A 179 17.33 0.11 26.12
CA THR A 179 16.53 -0.86 26.86
C THR A 179 15.07 -0.85 26.43
N GLN A 180 14.33 -1.91 26.75
CA GLN A 180 12.89 -1.99 26.42
C GLN A 180 12.09 -0.90 27.13
N ASP A 181 12.44 -0.58 28.37
CA ASP A 181 11.73 0.46 29.14
C ASP A 181 12.00 1.86 28.57
N GLU A 182 13.24 2.15 28.16
CA GLU A 182 13.57 3.39 27.45
C GLU A 182 12.84 3.51 26.11
N LEU A 183 12.75 2.40 25.36
CA LEU A 183 12.03 2.36 24.09
C LEU A 183 10.54 2.64 24.33
N ARG A 184 9.89 1.93 25.27
CA ARG A 184 8.47 2.19 25.62
C ARG A 184 8.24 3.63 26.07
N ALA A 185 9.11 4.17 26.92
CA ALA A 185 9.00 5.54 27.40
C ALA A 185 9.15 6.57 26.27
N THR A 186 9.98 6.26 25.26
CA THR A 186 10.19 7.09 24.07
C THR A 186 9.00 7.01 23.11
N LEU A 187 8.46 5.80 22.89
CA LEU A 187 7.41 5.56 21.89
C LEU A 187 6.02 5.98 22.37
N ALA A 188 5.71 5.87 23.66
CA ALA A 188 4.39 6.21 24.20
C ALA A 188 3.91 7.63 23.84
N PRO A 189 4.68 8.72 24.06
CA PRO A 189 4.24 10.06 23.66
C PRO A 189 4.13 10.23 22.14
N LEU A 190 4.99 9.56 21.35
CA LEU A 190 4.92 9.61 19.89
C LEU A 190 3.65 8.94 19.36
N GLN A 191 3.29 7.78 19.92
CA GLN A 191 2.04 7.09 19.62
C GLN A 191 0.82 7.95 19.97
N GLU A 192 0.82 8.58 21.14
CA GLU A 192 -0.26 9.47 21.54
C GLU A 192 -0.39 10.66 20.57
N ALA A 193 0.73 11.31 20.23
CA ALA A 193 0.74 12.40 19.27
C ALA A 193 0.28 11.96 17.87
N ALA A 194 0.69 10.77 17.40
CA ALA A 194 0.25 10.20 16.14
C ALA A 194 -1.26 9.91 16.14
N GLN A 195 -1.79 9.32 17.21
CA GLN A 195 -3.25 9.08 17.36
C GLN A 195 -4.04 10.38 17.41
N GLN A 196 -3.56 11.40 18.14
CA GLN A 196 -4.19 12.71 18.18
C GLN A 196 -4.21 13.36 16.79
N ARG A 197 -3.10 13.28 16.06
CA ARG A 197 -2.99 13.75 14.67
C ARG A 197 -4.02 13.07 13.78
N TRP A 198 -4.04 11.73 13.78
CA TRP A 198 -5.00 10.93 13.00
C TRP A 198 -6.45 11.30 13.30
N ARG A 199 -6.82 11.47 14.57
CA ARG A 199 -8.18 11.89 14.97
C ARG A 199 -8.55 13.30 14.51
N SER A 200 -7.55 14.16 14.30
CA SER A 200 -7.75 15.53 13.83
C SER A 200 -7.75 15.68 12.31
N MET A 201 -7.28 14.66 11.58
CA MET A 201 -7.21 14.68 10.12
C MET A 201 -8.61 14.63 9.52
N GLY A 202 -8.83 15.44 8.48
CA GLY A 202 -10.03 15.36 7.67
C GLY A 202 -10.10 14.03 6.90
N PRO A 203 -11.29 13.59 6.46
CA PRO A 203 -11.45 12.31 5.76
C PRO A 203 -10.52 12.14 4.55
N TRP A 204 -10.30 13.21 3.76
CA TRP A 204 -9.39 13.18 2.62
C TRP A 204 -7.91 13.17 2.99
N GLU A 205 -7.56 13.70 4.16
CA GLU A 205 -6.17 13.73 4.61
C GLU A 205 -5.74 12.33 5.07
N VAL A 206 -6.65 11.58 5.72
CA VAL A 206 -6.42 10.20 6.14
C VAL A 206 -6.07 9.30 4.95
N LEU A 207 -6.73 9.52 3.80
CA LEU A 207 -6.56 8.69 2.61
C LEU A 207 -5.28 9.00 1.82
N ASP A 208 -4.67 10.17 2.01
CA ASP A 208 -3.43 10.62 1.34
C ASP A 208 -3.38 10.34 -0.18
N VAL A 209 -4.50 10.54 -0.87
CA VAL A 209 -4.66 10.20 -2.29
C VAL A 209 -3.69 10.99 -3.17
N ASP A 210 -2.85 10.30 -3.95
CA ASP A 210 -2.02 10.92 -4.98
C ASP A 210 -2.84 11.25 -6.23
N TRP A 211 -3.42 12.45 -6.23
CA TRP A 211 -4.24 12.96 -7.34
C TRP A 211 -3.51 13.04 -8.68
N THR A 212 -2.17 12.97 -8.71
CA THR A 212 -1.40 12.98 -9.97
C THR A 212 -1.51 11.68 -10.76
N LEU A 213 -1.98 10.60 -10.11
CA LEU A 213 -2.21 9.30 -10.77
C LEU A 213 -3.53 9.26 -11.56
N PHE A 214 -4.46 10.18 -11.26
CA PHE A 214 -5.82 10.19 -11.77
C PHE A 214 -6.08 11.29 -12.81
N ALA A 215 -7.19 11.16 -13.54
CA ALA A 215 -7.60 12.17 -14.50
C ALA A 215 -7.97 13.49 -13.80
N PRO A 216 -7.77 14.66 -14.44
CA PRO A 216 -8.26 15.93 -13.93
C PRO A 216 -9.78 15.89 -13.67
N GLY A 217 -10.23 16.48 -12.57
CA GLY A 217 -11.65 16.48 -12.20
C GLY A 217 -12.13 15.25 -11.40
N THR A 218 -11.25 14.27 -11.15
CA THR A 218 -11.63 13.03 -10.47
C THR A 218 -12.10 13.28 -9.04
N LYS A 219 -11.40 14.13 -8.28
CA LYS A 219 -11.78 14.49 -6.90
C LYS A 219 -13.14 15.18 -6.84
N GLU A 220 -13.44 16.04 -7.81
CA GLU A 220 -14.70 16.77 -7.87
C GLU A 220 -15.87 15.85 -8.25
N ARG A 221 -15.61 14.87 -9.12
CA ARG A 221 -16.61 13.89 -9.55
C ARG A 221 -16.89 12.84 -8.47
N LEU A 222 -15.84 12.34 -7.82
CA LEU A 222 -15.88 11.34 -6.76
C LEU A 222 -15.56 12.03 -5.43
N ASN A 223 -16.41 12.99 -5.05
CA ASN A 223 -16.15 13.90 -3.93
C ASN A 223 -16.46 13.34 -2.53
N ASP A 224 -16.78 12.06 -2.44
CA ASP A 224 -16.92 11.32 -1.20
C ASP A 224 -15.65 10.46 -0.94
N PRO A 225 -15.00 10.57 0.23
CA PRO A 225 -13.88 9.73 0.64
C PRO A 225 -14.13 8.22 0.46
N PHE A 226 -15.39 7.78 0.58
CA PHE A 226 -15.81 6.41 0.35
C PHE A 226 -15.21 5.78 -0.90
N PHE A 227 -15.14 6.50 -2.03
CA PHE A 227 -14.64 5.91 -3.29
C PHE A 227 -13.16 5.52 -3.24
N PHE A 228 -12.41 6.02 -2.26
CA PHE A 228 -10.96 5.86 -2.13
C PHE A 228 -10.57 5.23 -0.80
N ASP A 229 -11.54 4.78 0.02
CA ASP A 229 -11.28 4.22 1.34
C ASP A 229 -10.82 2.76 1.21
N PRO A 230 -9.53 2.44 1.45
CA PRO A 230 -9.02 1.08 1.35
C PRO A 230 -9.49 0.17 2.49
N ALA A 231 -10.20 0.71 3.50
CA ALA A 231 -10.73 -0.05 4.63
C ALA A 231 -12.25 -0.29 4.54
N ASP A 232 -12.93 0.29 3.55
CA ASP A 232 -14.36 0.09 3.32
C ASP A 232 -14.58 -0.93 2.21
N ASN A 233 -14.87 -2.19 2.58
CA ASN A 233 -15.16 -3.27 1.61
C ASN A 233 -16.35 -2.98 0.66
N GLU A 234 -17.14 -1.93 0.91
CA GLU A 234 -18.16 -1.48 -0.04
C GLU A 234 -17.65 -0.50 -1.09
N ALA A 235 -16.48 0.10 -0.88
CA ALA A 235 -15.81 0.95 -1.85
C ALA A 235 -15.37 0.15 -3.08
N PRO A 236 -15.26 0.77 -4.26
CA PRO A 236 -14.88 0.06 -5.49
C PRO A 236 -13.52 -0.65 -5.42
N HIS A 237 -12.60 -0.12 -4.60
CA HIS A 237 -11.24 -0.64 -4.43
C HIS A 237 -10.89 -0.79 -2.94
N GLY A 238 -11.89 -0.98 -2.08
CA GLY A 238 -11.71 -1.02 -0.63
C GLY A 238 -11.39 -2.38 -0.04
N ASN A 239 -11.22 -3.40 -0.89
CA ASN A 239 -10.67 -4.70 -0.54
C ASN A 239 -9.36 -4.94 -1.32
N ASP A 240 -8.58 -5.93 -0.89
CA ASP A 240 -7.26 -6.22 -1.48
C ASP A 240 -7.34 -6.44 -3.00
N ALA A 241 -8.30 -7.24 -3.46
CA ALA A 241 -8.48 -7.53 -4.88
C ALA A 241 -8.78 -6.26 -5.72
N GLY A 242 -9.66 -5.38 -5.23
CA GLY A 242 -9.97 -4.12 -5.89
C GLY A 242 -8.79 -3.12 -5.85
N ALA A 243 -8.03 -3.09 -4.76
CA ALA A 243 -6.85 -2.26 -4.64
C ALA A 243 -5.75 -2.71 -5.61
N ASP A 244 -5.47 -4.02 -5.68
CA ASP A 244 -4.52 -4.62 -6.62
C ASP A 244 -4.94 -4.35 -8.08
N LEU A 245 -6.24 -4.48 -8.37
CA LEU A 245 -6.80 -4.15 -9.68
C LEU A 245 -6.52 -2.69 -10.08
N LEU A 246 -6.72 -1.74 -9.17
CA LEU A 246 -6.48 -0.32 -9.46
C LEU A 246 -5.00 -0.06 -9.74
N VAL A 247 -4.10 -0.69 -8.97
CA VAL A 247 -2.65 -0.61 -9.19
C VAL A 247 -2.29 -1.16 -10.56
N GLU A 248 -2.78 -2.36 -10.90
CA GLU A 248 -2.52 -2.99 -12.18
C GLU A 248 -3.06 -2.14 -13.35
N TYR A 249 -4.27 -1.58 -13.22
CA TYR A 249 -4.84 -0.69 -14.22
C TYR A 249 -3.98 0.56 -14.45
N LEU A 250 -3.44 1.15 -13.37
CA LEU A 250 -2.52 2.28 -13.41
C LEU A 250 -1.18 1.93 -14.05
N GLU A 251 -0.71 0.69 -13.92
CA GLU A 251 0.55 0.22 -14.51
C GLU A 251 0.40 -0.12 -16.00
N GLN A 252 -0.61 -0.93 -16.35
CA GLN A 252 -0.83 -1.38 -17.72
C GLN A 252 -1.34 -0.27 -18.64
N ARG A 253 -2.10 0.70 -18.10
CA ARG A 253 -2.77 1.77 -18.86
C ARG A 253 -3.52 1.23 -20.09
N PRO A 254 -4.48 0.32 -19.90
CA PRO A 254 -5.20 -0.32 -20.99
C PRO A 254 -5.98 0.69 -21.83
N ALA A 255 -6.36 0.27 -23.05
CA ALA A 255 -7.08 1.13 -24.00
C ALA A 255 -8.44 1.59 -23.47
N ASP A 256 -9.16 0.70 -22.78
CA ASP A 256 -10.41 0.93 -22.08
C ASP A 256 -10.59 -0.13 -20.98
N GLY A 257 -11.63 0.03 -20.15
CA GLY A 257 -11.97 -0.93 -19.10
C GLY A 257 -12.41 -2.29 -19.66
N TRP A 258 -12.89 -2.34 -20.90
CA TRP A 258 -13.35 -3.59 -21.53
C TRP A 258 -12.20 -4.51 -21.89
N ALA A 259 -11.14 -3.97 -22.50
CA ALA A 259 -9.93 -4.71 -22.81
C ALA A 259 -9.26 -5.26 -21.54
N PHE A 260 -9.20 -4.45 -20.49
CA PHE A 260 -8.65 -4.84 -19.20
C PHE A 260 -9.44 -5.97 -18.55
N LEU A 261 -10.77 -5.82 -18.45
CA LEU A 261 -11.64 -6.86 -17.87
C LEU A 261 -11.52 -8.19 -18.60
N HIS A 262 -11.38 -8.16 -19.93
CA HIS A 262 -11.20 -9.38 -20.72
C HIS A 262 -9.89 -10.10 -20.45
N GLU A 263 -8.82 -9.36 -20.18
CA GLU A 263 -7.54 -9.92 -19.78
C GLU A 263 -7.67 -10.61 -18.42
N GLN A 264 -8.27 -9.92 -17.44
CA GLN A 264 -8.54 -10.50 -16.12
C GLN A 264 -9.37 -11.79 -16.19
N ILE A 265 -10.47 -11.77 -16.95
CA ILE A 265 -11.32 -12.96 -17.18
C ILE A 265 -10.52 -14.15 -17.71
N ARG A 266 -9.60 -13.89 -18.66
CA ARG A 266 -8.78 -14.94 -19.27
C ARG A 266 -7.78 -15.49 -18.26
N ASP A 267 -7.18 -14.61 -17.48
CA ASP A 267 -6.13 -14.96 -16.52
C ASP A 267 -6.72 -15.73 -15.32
N ASP A 268 -7.97 -15.41 -14.94
CA ASP A 268 -8.77 -16.14 -13.95
C ASP A 268 -9.42 -17.43 -14.50
N GLY A 269 -9.22 -17.74 -15.79
CA GLY A 269 -9.71 -18.98 -16.41
C GLY A 269 -11.22 -19.00 -16.73
N TYR A 270 -11.91 -17.87 -16.66
CA TYR A 270 -13.31 -17.76 -17.05
C TYR A 270 -13.49 -17.81 -18.57
N GLY A 271 -14.50 -18.54 -19.02
CA GLY A 271 -14.82 -18.64 -20.46
C GLY A 271 -15.52 -17.40 -21.03
N SER A 272 -16.14 -16.57 -20.18
CA SER A 272 -16.81 -15.33 -20.58
C SER A 272 -17.06 -14.40 -19.40
N VAL A 273 -17.42 -13.16 -19.69
CA VAL A 273 -17.78 -12.13 -18.69
C VAL A 273 -19.03 -12.55 -17.92
N GLU A 274 -20.01 -13.16 -18.60
CA GLU A 274 -21.24 -13.63 -17.99
C GLU A 274 -21.00 -14.78 -17.02
N ALA A 275 -20.02 -15.66 -17.32
CA ALA A 275 -19.63 -16.74 -16.42
C ALA A 275 -19.02 -16.18 -15.13
N MET A 276 -18.13 -15.19 -15.25
CA MET A 276 -17.51 -14.52 -14.10
C MET A 276 -18.54 -13.73 -13.25
N VAL A 277 -19.39 -12.91 -13.87
CA VAL A 277 -20.41 -12.12 -13.15
C VAL A 277 -21.51 -13.00 -12.54
N GLY A 278 -21.77 -14.15 -13.17
CA GLY A 278 -22.71 -15.17 -12.73
C GLY A 278 -22.17 -16.08 -11.62
N ASP A 279 -20.89 -15.98 -11.29
CA ASP A 279 -20.29 -16.81 -10.26
C ASP A 279 -20.93 -16.58 -8.89
N ALA A 280 -21.04 -17.66 -8.13
CA ALA A 280 -21.77 -17.68 -6.86
C ALA A 280 -21.05 -16.88 -5.78
N ASP A 281 -19.71 -16.88 -5.81
CA ASP A 281 -18.87 -16.29 -4.76
C ASP A 281 -18.90 -14.76 -4.80
N GLY A 282 -19.25 -14.18 -5.95
CA GLY A 282 -19.52 -12.75 -6.11
C GLY A 282 -18.30 -11.90 -6.45
N ASP A 283 -17.10 -12.48 -6.40
CA ASP A 283 -15.83 -11.83 -6.76
C ASP A 283 -15.89 -11.21 -8.17
N GLY A 284 -16.47 -11.95 -9.12
CA GLY A 284 -16.66 -11.45 -10.48
C GLY A 284 -17.54 -10.21 -10.59
N ARG A 285 -18.48 -10.00 -9.66
CA ARG A 285 -19.30 -8.77 -9.59
C ARG A 285 -18.48 -7.61 -9.08
N GLU A 286 -17.67 -7.83 -8.05
CA GLU A 286 -16.78 -6.81 -7.48
C GLU A 286 -15.73 -6.37 -8.49
N LEU A 287 -15.13 -7.31 -9.23
CA LEU A 287 -14.14 -7.03 -10.27
C LEU A 287 -14.67 -6.10 -11.37
N VAL A 288 -15.92 -6.31 -11.81
CA VAL A 288 -16.57 -5.46 -12.81
C VAL A 288 -16.81 -4.05 -12.26
N ILE A 289 -17.27 -3.94 -11.00
CA ILE A 289 -17.48 -2.64 -10.35
C ILE A 289 -16.15 -1.91 -10.20
N ALA A 290 -15.12 -2.58 -9.67
CA ALA A 290 -13.76 -2.05 -9.52
C ALA A 290 -13.22 -1.57 -10.88
N THR A 291 -13.31 -2.38 -11.93
CA THR A 291 -12.85 -2.00 -13.28
C THR A 291 -13.54 -0.74 -13.81
N ALA A 292 -14.85 -0.60 -13.58
CA ALA A 292 -15.59 0.58 -14.02
C ALA A 292 -15.10 1.87 -13.33
N PHE A 293 -14.80 1.79 -12.02
CA PHE A 293 -14.29 2.91 -11.24
C PHE A 293 -12.80 3.18 -11.50
N ALA A 294 -11.98 2.15 -11.73
CA ALA A 294 -10.60 2.31 -12.18
C ALA A 294 -10.54 3.08 -13.50
N GLU A 295 -11.35 2.68 -14.49
CA GLU A 295 -11.46 3.41 -15.77
C GLU A 295 -11.89 4.87 -15.55
N LEU A 296 -12.92 5.07 -14.71
CA LEU A 296 -13.45 6.40 -14.40
C LEU A 296 -12.43 7.32 -13.73
N MET A 297 -11.71 6.82 -12.73
CA MET A 297 -10.70 7.57 -11.98
C MET A 297 -9.48 7.87 -12.84
N VAL A 298 -9.00 6.88 -13.60
CA VAL A 298 -7.74 6.99 -14.34
C VAL A 298 -7.91 7.78 -15.64
N ARG A 299 -9.03 7.58 -16.34
CA ARG A 299 -9.27 8.18 -17.67
C ARG A 299 -10.26 9.32 -17.65
N GLY A 300 -10.97 9.50 -16.54
CA GLY A 300 -11.99 10.54 -16.39
C GLY A 300 -13.33 10.20 -17.05
N LYS A 301 -13.50 8.97 -17.58
CA LYS A 301 -14.69 8.48 -18.27
C LYS A 301 -14.67 6.96 -18.30
N THR A 302 -15.83 6.33 -18.48
CA THR A 302 -15.99 4.87 -18.59
C THR A 302 -16.83 4.56 -19.83
N SER A 303 -16.58 3.41 -20.47
CA SER A 303 -17.40 3.01 -21.63
C SER A 303 -18.83 2.63 -21.22
N ASP A 304 -19.82 2.91 -22.09
CA ASP A 304 -21.23 2.55 -21.85
C ASP A 304 -21.40 1.05 -21.54
N ARG A 305 -20.59 0.22 -22.19
CA ARG A 305 -20.59 -1.23 -21.99
C ARG A 305 -20.18 -1.62 -20.57
N ILE A 306 -19.08 -1.05 -20.06
CA ILE A 306 -18.62 -1.30 -18.70
C ILE A 306 -19.60 -0.73 -17.68
N VAL A 307 -20.14 0.47 -17.92
CA VAL A 307 -21.17 1.06 -17.05
C VAL A 307 -22.39 0.14 -16.96
N ALA A 308 -22.90 -0.37 -18.08
CA ALA A 308 -24.05 -1.26 -18.08
C ALA A 308 -23.81 -2.53 -17.25
N LEU A 309 -22.63 -3.13 -17.39
CA LEU A 309 -22.26 -4.33 -16.62
C LEU A 309 -22.07 -4.05 -15.14
N ALA A 310 -21.45 -2.93 -14.77
CA ALA A 310 -21.28 -2.53 -13.38
C ALA A 310 -22.64 -2.23 -12.71
N LEU A 311 -23.58 -1.63 -13.44
CA LEU A 311 -24.95 -1.42 -12.95
C LEU A 311 -25.68 -2.75 -12.74
N GLU A 312 -25.53 -3.72 -13.65
CA GLU A 312 -26.10 -5.06 -13.46
C GLU A 312 -25.48 -5.78 -12.24
N ALA A 313 -24.16 -5.67 -12.07
CA ALA A 313 -23.44 -6.23 -10.92
C ALA A 313 -23.94 -5.61 -9.60
N LEU A 314 -24.15 -4.28 -9.56
CA LEU A 314 -24.72 -3.58 -8.41
C LEU A 314 -26.17 -3.99 -8.12
N ASP A 315 -26.98 -4.24 -9.15
CA ASP A 315 -28.35 -4.72 -8.97
C ASP A 315 -28.40 -6.14 -8.41
N ARG A 316 -27.41 -6.99 -8.72
CA ARG A 316 -27.24 -8.29 -8.07
C ARG A 316 -26.80 -8.12 -6.62
N ARG A 317 -25.73 -7.34 -6.39
CA ARG A 317 -25.20 -7.02 -5.05
C ARG A 317 -26.28 -6.48 -4.12
N GLU A 318 -27.14 -5.58 -4.60
CA GLU A 318 -28.25 -5.02 -3.81
C GLU A 318 -29.30 -6.05 -3.42
N ARG A 319 -29.56 -7.07 -4.24
CA ARG A 319 -30.47 -8.16 -3.88
C ARG A 319 -29.88 -9.07 -2.81
N ASP A 320 -28.57 -9.31 -2.89
CA ASP A 320 -27.85 -10.22 -2.01
C ASP A 320 -27.52 -9.54 -0.66
N ALA A 321 -27.09 -8.27 -0.71
CA ALA A 321 -26.67 -7.43 0.41
C ALA A 321 -27.06 -5.95 0.16
N PRO A 322 -28.27 -5.53 0.55
CA PRO A 322 -28.71 -4.14 0.39
C PRO A 322 -27.82 -3.16 1.15
N SER A 323 -27.37 -2.10 0.48
CA SER A 323 -26.56 -1.04 1.10
C SER A 323 -26.84 0.33 0.47
N PRO A 324 -26.89 1.43 1.26
CA PRO A 324 -26.94 2.78 0.70
C PRO A 324 -25.74 3.10 -0.20
N ARG A 325 -24.59 2.41 -0.03
CA ARG A 325 -23.41 2.58 -0.89
C ARG A 325 -23.66 2.12 -2.31
N ASN A 326 -24.52 1.12 -2.53
CA ASN A 326 -24.86 0.67 -3.87
C ASN A 326 -25.51 1.79 -4.70
N GLU A 327 -26.41 2.58 -4.11
CA GLU A 327 -27.03 3.69 -4.84
C GLU A 327 -26.03 4.83 -5.11
N GLN A 328 -25.13 5.10 -4.17
CA GLN A 328 -24.04 6.06 -4.37
C GLN A 328 -23.14 5.64 -5.55
N LEU A 329 -22.79 4.36 -5.65
CA LEU A 329 -22.03 3.81 -6.77
C LEU A 329 -22.81 3.94 -8.09
N ARG A 330 -24.11 3.60 -8.11
CA ARG A 330 -24.97 3.76 -9.30
C ARG A 330 -25.04 5.21 -9.76
N GLN A 331 -25.20 6.16 -8.83
CA GLN A 331 -25.27 7.57 -9.16
C GLN A 331 -23.98 8.03 -9.84
N ALA A 332 -22.81 7.71 -9.26
CA ALA A 332 -21.51 8.07 -9.84
C ALA A 332 -21.32 7.48 -11.25
N LEU A 333 -21.72 6.23 -11.48
CA LEU A 333 -21.64 5.59 -12.80
C LEU A 333 -22.58 6.24 -13.84
N ARG A 334 -23.80 6.62 -13.42
CA ARG A 334 -24.77 7.29 -14.31
C ARG A 334 -24.31 8.70 -14.69
N GLU A 335 -23.70 9.42 -13.77
CA GLU A 335 -23.13 10.77 -14.02
C GLU A 335 -21.87 10.71 -14.90
N ALA A 336 -21.13 9.60 -14.83
CA ALA A 336 -19.94 9.35 -15.64
C ALA A 336 -20.25 8.91 -17.08
N ALA A 337 -21.44 8.34 -17.32
CA ALA A 337 -21.84 7.93 -18.66
C ALA A 337 -21.89 9.16 -19.57
N PRO A 338 -21.30 9.10 -20.79
CA PRO A 338 -21.43 10.18 -21.75
C PRO A 338 -22.90 10.51 -21.92
N SER A 339 -23.28 11.77 -21.68
CA SER A 339 -24.65 12.23 -21.93
C SER A 339 -25.01 11.76 -23.35
N PRO A 340 -26.09 11.00 -23.55
CA PRO A 340 -26.44 10.44 -24.85
C PRO A 340 -26.50 11.60 -25.81
N GLY A 341 -25.45 11.72 -26.63
CA GLY A 341 -25.27 12.85 -27.52
C GLY A 341 -26.51 12.90 -28.38
N VAL A 342 -27.21 14.04 -28.32
CA VAL A 342 -28.15 14.47 -29.35
C VAL A 342 -27.39 14.28 -30.66
N ALA A 343 -27.70 13.21 -31.38
CA ALA A 343 -27.09 12.92 -32.67
C ALA A 343 -27.37 14.12 -33.58
N GLY A 344 -26.33 14.92 -33.82
CA GLY A 344 -26.36 16.07 -34.71
C GLY A 344 -26.16 15.66 -36.16
#